data_AF-A0A0D0X0B1-F1
#
_entry.id   AF-A0A0D0X0B1-F1
#
_cell.length_a   1.000
_cell.length_b   1.000
_cell.length_c   1.000
_cell.angle_alpha   90.00
_cell.angle_beta   90.00
_cell.angle_gamma   90.00
#
_symmetry.space_group_name_H-M   'P 1'
#
loop_
_entity.id
_entity.type
_entity.pdbx_description
1 polymer ?
#
loop_
_entity_poly.entity_id
_entity_poly.type
_entity_poly.pdbx_seq_one_letter_code
_entity_poly.pdbx_strand_id
1 'polypeptide(L)'
;MKKLVRNAVVATLLTVAGTTAVVASPAHALPYPGANESITIIYYSDASRTVQVGMVVYGNCLDDFQYGIRTAYSTINRVTCPGDL
;
A
#
# COMPACT_ATOMS: atom_id res chain seq x y z
N MET A 1 -41.91 -20.86 3.34
CA MET A 1 -41.48 -19.44 3.36
C MET A 1 -40.28 -19.17 4.27
N LYS A 2 -40.22 -19.65 5.52
CA LYS A 2 -39.10 -19.35 6.47
C LYS A 2 -37.69 -19.76 6.01
N LYS A 3 -37.53 -20.90 5.30
CA LYS A 3 -36.22 -21.36 4.79
C LYS A 3 -35.65 -20.48 3.66
N LEU A 4 -36.52 -19.97 2.78
CA LEU A 4 -36.11 -19.15 1.64
C LEU A 4 -35.56 -17.80 2.12
N VAL A 5 -36.24 -17.18 3.09
CA VAL A 5 -35.81 -15.93 3.72
C VAL A 5 -34.49 -16.10 4.46
N ARG A 6 -34.29 -17.23 5.16
CA ARG A 6 -33.04 -17.52 5.87
C ARG A 6 -31.85 -17.66 4.91
N ASN A 7 -32.04 -18.36 3.79
CA ASN A 7 -30.99 -18.53 2.78
C ASN A 7 -30.67 -17.22 2.07
N ALA A 8 -31.69 -16.40 1.77
CA ALA A 8 -31.48 -15.09 1.17
C ALA A 8 -30.65 -14.19 2.10
N VAL A 9 -31.00 -14.10 3.39
CA VAL A 9 -30.26 -13.30 4.38
C VAL A 9 -28.81 -13.77 4.52
N VAL A 10 -28.58 -15.09 4.57
CA VAL A 10 -27.21 -15.65 4.63
C VAL A 10 -26.42 -15.29 3.38
N ALA A 11 -27.01 -15.43 2.19
CA ALA A 11 -26.35 -15.07 0.94
C ALA A 11 -25.98 -13.58 0.88
N THR A 12 -26.87 -12.68 1.34
CA THR A 12 -26.60 -11.24 1.39
C THR A 12 -25.52 -10.88 2.41
N LEU A 13 -25.47 -11.58 3.56
CA LEU A 13 -24.42 -11.35 4.57
C LEU A 13 -23.04 -11.80 4.07
N LEU A 14 -22.97 -12.92 3.35
CA LEU A 14 -21.72 -13.42 2.75
C LEU A 14 -21.19 -12.49 1.66
N THR A 15 -22.06 -11.92 0.82
CA THR A 15 -21.63 -10.95 -0.19
C THR A 15 -21.13 -9.65 0.42
N VAL A 16 -21.81 -9.11 1.44
CA VAL A 16 -21.36 -7.89 2.15
C VAL A 16 -20.02 -8.12 2.84
N ALA A 17 -19.86 -9.20 3.60
CA ALA A 17 -18.60 -9.53 4.28
C ALA A 17 -17.43 -9.71 3.28
N GLY A 18 -17.71 -10.36 2.15
CA GLY A 18 -16.75 -10.51 1.05
C GLY A 18 -16.29 -9.17 0.48
N THR A 19 -17.21 -8.21 0.28
CA THR A 19 -16.88 -6.89 -0.27
C THR A 19 -16.14 -5.98 0.71
N THR A 20 -16.42 -6.07 2.02
CA THR A 20 -15.77 -5.22 3.03
C THR A 20 -14.31 -5.61 3.29
N ALA A 21 -13.95 -6.88 3.13
CA ALA A 21 -12.58 -7.35 3.32
C ALA A 21 -11.63 -6.85 2.22
N VAL A 22 -12.14 -6.52 1.02
CA VAL A 22 -11.31 -6.09 -0.12
C VAL A 22 -10.94 -4.60 -0.05
N VAL A 23 -11.71 -3.79 0.67
CA VAL A 23 -11.51 -2.32 0.74
C VAL A 23 -10.69 -1.87 1.96
N ALA A 24 -10.43 -2.76 2.91
CA ALA A 24 -9.50 -2.48 4.00
C ALA A 24 -8.07 -2.49 3.43
N SER A 25 -7.63 -1.34 2.95
CA SER A 25 -6.22 -1.11 2.62
C SER A 25 -5.42 -1.37 3.90
N PRO A 26 -4.50 -2.36 3.94
CA PRO A 26 -3.67 -2.54 5.12
C PRO A 26 -2.89 -1.26 5.35
N ALA A 27 -3.04 -0.66 6.53
CA ALA A 27 -2.17 0.40 6.99
C ALA A 27 -0.80 -0.24 7.27
N HIS A 28 -0.03 -0.49 6.21
CA HIS A 28 1.35 -0.94 6.34
C HIS A 28 2.13 0.18 7.02
N ALA A 29 2.67 -0.11 8.19
CA ALA A 29 3.63 0.77 8.84
C ALA A 29 4.78 1.03 7.86
N LEU A 30 5.16 2.30 7.70
CA LEU A 30 6.29 2.65 6.83
C LEU A 30 7.55 1.94 7.36
N PRO A 31 8.32 1.27 6.49
CA PRO A 31 9.55 0.61 6.91
C PRO A 31 10.55 1.64 7.46
N TYR A 32 11.25 1.29 8.53
CA TYR A 32 12.25 2.17 9.13
C TYR A 32 13.62 1.95 8.46
N PRO A 33 14.30 3.02 7.98
CA PRO A 33 15.64 2.92 7.42
C PRO A 33 16.69 2.69 8.50
N GLY A 34 17.70 1.84 8.21
CA GLY A 34 18.90 1.72 9.04
C GLY A 34 19.79 2.96 8.98
N ALA A 35 20.85 3.00 9.80
CA ALA A 35 21.70 4.20 9.98
C ALA A 35 22.27 4.80 8.68
N ASN A 36 22.57 3.96 7.68
CA ASN A 36 23.08 4.39 6.38
C ASN A 36 22.18 3.89 5.25
N GLU A 37 20.87 3.97 5.45
CA GLU A 37 19.91 3.56 4.42
C GLU A 37 18.91 4.66 4.12
N SER A 38 18.44 4.70 2.89
CA SER A 38 17.24 5.41 2.50
C SER A 38 16.24 4.45 1.87
N ILE A 39 14.98 4.84 1.95
CA ILE A 39 13.86 4.07 1.44
C ILE A 39 13.15 4.92 0.41
N THR A 40 12.99 4.35 -0.78
CA THR A 40 12.18 4.91 -1.86
C THR A 40 10.90 4.10 -1.98
N ILE A 41 9.76 4.78 -1.93
CA ILE A 41 8.44 4.20 -2.18
C ILE A 41 7.89 4.82 -3.46
N ILE A 42 7.63 3.98 -4.46
CA ILE A 42 7.01 4.40 -5.72
C ILE A 42 5.54 3.98 -5.71
N TYR A 43 4.64 4.91 -6.01
CA TYR A 43 3.19 4.68 -6.05
C TYR A 43 2.68 4.64 -7.48
N TYR A 44 1.76 3.72 -7.76
CA TYR A 44 1.19 3.46 -9.08
C TYR A 44 -0.33 3.68 -9.09
N SER A 45 -0.89 3.94 -10.28
CA SER A 45 -2.33 4.13 -10.47
C SER A 45 -3.15 2.91 -10.07
N ASP A 46 -2.62 1.72 -10.33
CA ASP A 46 -3.32 0.44 -10.20
C ASP A 46 -2.35 -0.73 -9.95
N ALA A 47 -2.92 -1.93 -9.77
CA ALA A 47 -2.19 -3.15 -9.44
C ALA A 47 -1.24 -3.64 -10.55
N SER A 48 -1.35 -3.17 -11.79
CA SER A 48 -0.42 -3.52 -12.88
C SER A 48 0.96 -2.89 -12.70
N ARG A 49 1.07 -1.82 -11.89
CA ARG A 49 2.31 -1.08 -11.59
C ARG A 49 3.02 -0.55 -12.83
N THR A 50 2.25 -0.14 -13.84
CA THR A 50 2.78 0.39 -15.11
C THR A 50 2.88 1.91 -15.13
N VAL A 51 1.97 2.62 -14.46
CA VAL A 51 1.93 4.09 -14.44
C VAL A 51 2.24 4.60 -13.04
N GLN A 52 3.38 5.29 -12.89
CA GLN A 52 3.76 5.95 -11.65
C GLN A 52 2.98 7.25 -11.46
N VAL A 53 2.42 7.43 -10.26
CA VAL A 53 1.60 8.59 -9.89
C VAL A 53 2.14 9.35 -8.67
N GLY A 54 3.17 8.82 -8.01
CA GLY A 54 3.82 9.48 -6.89
C GLY A 54 5.09 8.77 -6.42
N MET A 55 5.84 9.44 -5.56
CA MET A 55 7.04 8.90 -4.93
C MET A 55 7.28 9.55 -3.57
N VAL A 56 7.89 8.79 -2.66
CA VAL A 56 8.40 9.27 -1.39
C VAL A 56 9.79 8.66 -1.17
N VAL A 57 10.79 9.49 -0.93
CA VAL A 57 12.15 9.10 -0.53
C VAL A 57 12.41 9.72 0.83
N TYR A 58 12.94 8.93 1.75
CA TYR A 58 13.28 9.35 3.10
C TYR A 58 14.38 8.46 3.68
N GLY A 59 15.08 8.98 4.69
CA GLY A 59 16.07 8.23 5.46
C GLY A 59 17.37 9.01 5.59
N ASN A 60 18.48 8.30 5.56
CA ASN A 60 19.76 8.84 6.00
C ASN A 60 20.73 9.17 4.84
N CYS A 61 20.33 8.95 3.58
CA CYS A 61 21.17 9.28 2.41
C CYS A 61 21.02 10.73 1.92
N LEU A 62 20.49 11.63 2.74
CA LEU A 62 20.24 13.05 2.41
C LEU A 62 19.24 13.29 1.24
N ASP A 63 18.62 12.23 0.74
CA ASP A 63 17.58 12.28 -0.29
C ASP A 63 16.18 12.35 0.34
N ASP A 64 15.72 13.57 0.65
CA ASP A 64 14.31 13.79 1.00
C ASP A 64 13.57 14.36 -0.21
N PHE A 65 12.69 13.54 -0.79
CA PHE A 65 11.92 13.93 -1.97
C PHE A 65 10.54 13.28 -1.97
N GLN A 66 9.50 14.08 -2.20
CA GLN A 66 8.14 13.58 -2.30
C GLN A 66 7.36 14.34 -3.38
N TYR A 67 6.58 13.60 -4.17
CA TYR A 67 5.59 14.18 -5.08
C TYR A 67 4.42 13.24 -5.34
N GLY A 68 3.33 13.79 -5.90
CA GLY A 68 2.20 13.02 -6.41
C GLY A 68 1.29 12.43 -5.33
N ILE A 69 0.61 11.34 -5.68
CA ILE A 69 -0.45 10.72 -4.87
C ILE A 69 0.03 9.38 -4.31
N ARG A 70 -0.24 9.13 -3.02
CA ARG A 70 -0.01 7.84 -2.38
C ARG A 70 -1.20 6.90 -2.64
N THR A 71 -0.93 5.69 -3.11
CA THR A 71 -1.93 4.67 -3.40
C THR A 71 -1.59 3.36 -2.68
N ALA A 72 -2.52 2.40 -2.68
CA ALA A 72 -2.26 1.05 -2.17
C ALA A 72 -1.33 0.22 -3.07
N TYR A 73 -1.07 0.69 -4.30
CA TYR A 73 -0.25 0.00 -5.28
C TYR A 73 1.14 0.62 -5.27
N SER A 74 2.06 0.03 -4.52
CA SER A 74 3.41 0.57 -4.39
C SER A 74 4.50 -0.49 -4.45
N THR A 75 5.70 -0.04 -4.78
CA THR A 75 6.95 -0.78 -4.59
C THR A 75 7.83 -0.03 -3.59
N ILE A 76 8.64 -0.78 -2.85
CA ILE A 76 9.54 -0.25 -1.83
C ILE A 76 10.95 -0.70 -2.22
N ASN A 77 11.86 0.24 -2.36
CA ASN A 77 13.26 -0.01 -2.57
C ASN A 77 14.07 0.53 -1.38
N ARG A 78 15.04 -0.24 -0.92
CA ARG A 78 15.96 0.15 0.14
C ARG A 78 17.35 0.24 -0.47
N VAL A 79 18.00 1.37 -0.27
CA VAL A 79 19.37 1.61 -0.74
C VAL A 79 20.25 1.91 0.45
N THR A 80 21.47 1.38 0.43
CA THR A 80 22.52 1.72 1.39
C THR A 80 23.31 2.90 0.82
N CYS A 81 23.48 3.94 1.63
CA CYS A 81 24.24 5.12 1.23
C CYS A 81 25.71 4.76 1.03
N PRO A 82 26.43 5.45 0.12
CA PRO A 82 27.89 5.40 0.13
C PRO A 82 28.41 5.89 1.50
N GLY A 83 29.48 5.28 2.00
CA GLY A 83 29.98 5.49 3.37
C GLY A 83 30.54 6.90 3.67
N ASP A 84 30.54 7.77 2.66
CA ASP A 84 31.26 9.05 2.66
C ASP A 84 30.32 10.27 2.55
N LEU A 85 29.02 10.11 2.85
CA LEU A 85 28.05 11.23 2.85
C LEU A 85 28.19 12.14 4.09
#